data_AF-A0A920KJT7-F1
#
_entry.id   AF-A0A920KJT7-F1
#
_cell.length_a   1.000
_cell.length_b   1.000
_cell.length_c   1.000
_cell.angle_alpha   90.00
_cell.angle_beta   90.00
_cell.angle_gamma   90.00
#
_symmetry.space_group_name_H-M   'P 1'
#
loop_
_entity.id
_entity.type
_entity.pdbx_description
1 polymer ?
#
loop_
_entity_poly.entity_id
_entity_poly.type
_entity_poly.pdbx_seq_one_letter_code
_entity_poly.pdbx_strand_id
1 'polypeptide(L)'
;MNDQHILLVEDDESLQKLIEKLLKNNNYIVSKANNIDEAKKLVKLFIFDLIILDVMLPIVQDWNFTNTQLKTESTLLLFFFLL
;
A
#
# COMPACT_ATOMS: atom_id res chain seq x y z
N MET A 1 -6.33 20.20 1.70
CA MET A 1 -6.35 18.95 0.91
C MET A 1 -5.21 18.09 1.43
N ASN A 2 -5.40 16.78 1.56
CA ASN A 2 -4.32 15.92 2.00
C ASN A 2 -3.52 15.51 0.76
N ASP A 3 -2.25 15.89 0.70
CA ASP A 3 -1.37 15.61 -0.44
C ASP A 3 -0.59 14.30 -0.25
N GLN A 4 -0.91 13.55 0.81
CA GLN A 4 -0.28 12.26 1.10
C GLN A 4 -0.77 11.19 0.11
N HIS A 5 0.20 10.55 -0.54
CA HIS A 5 -0.02 9.50 -1.52
C HIS A 5 0.24 8.12 -0.92
N ILE A 6 -0.80 7.30 -0.88
CA ILE A 6 -0.80 5.96 -0.31
C ILE A 6 -0.79 4.91 -1.42
N LEU A 7 0.07 3.90 -1.30
CA LEU A 7 -0.01 2.68 -2.08
C LEU A 7 -0.76 1.61 -1.27
N LEU A 8 -1.85 1.08 -1.81
CA LEU A 8 -2.60 -0.04 -1.25
C LEU A 8 -2.29 -1.31 -2.04
N VAL A 9 -1.77 -2.34 -1.38
CA VAL A 9 -1.40 -3.63 -1.96
C VAL A 9 -2.25 -4.74 -1.32
N GLU A 10 -3.20 -5.26 -2.09
CA GLU A 10 -4.25 -6.18 -1.63
C GLU A 10 -4.79 -6.94 -2.85
N ASP A 11 -4.83 -8.28 -2.82
CA ASP A 11 -5.33 -9.11 -3.93
C ASP A 11 -6.85 -9.31 -3.91
N ASP A 12 -7.52 -9.17 -2.75
CA ASP A 12 -8.98 -9.16 -2.70
C ASP A 12 -9.54 -7.82 -3.22
N GLU A 13 -10.12 -7.84 -4.42
CA GLU A 13 -10.66 -6.64 -5.07
C GLU A 13 -11.77 -5.95 -4.25
N SER A 14 -12.57 -6.71 -3.49
CA SER A 14 -13.68 -6.17 -2.70
C SER A 14 -13.16 -5.41 -1.50
N LEU A 15 -12.22 -5.98 -0.77
CA LEU A 15 -11.54 -5.34 0.36
C LEU A 15 -10.71 -4.14 -0.11
N GLN A 16 -9.98 -4.29 -1.21
CA GLN A 16 -9.20 -3.21 -1.81
C GLN A 16 -10.09 -1.99 -2.14
N LYS A 17 -11.27 -2.19 -2.76
CA LYS A 17 -12.23 -1.13 -3.05
C LYS A 17 -12.80 -0.48 -1.79
N LEU A 18 -13.07 -1.27 -0.75
CA LEU A 18 -13.54 -0.76 0.53
C LEU A 18 -12.51 0.17 1.18
N ILE A 19 -11.26 -0.29 1.28
CA ILE A 19 -10.16 0.49 1.87
C ILE A 19 -9.88 1.75 1.02
N GLU A 20 -9.84 1.63 -0.30
CA GLU A 20 -9.68 2.76 -1.22
C GLU A 20 -10.74 3.84 -0.96
N LYS A 21 -12.00 3.45 -0.83
CA LYS A 21 -13.11 4.39 -0.55
C LYS A 21 -12.91 5.10 0.79
N LEU A 22 -12.50 4.37 1.84
CA LEU A 22 -12.23 4.96 3.15
C LEU A 22 -11.08 5.97 3.10
N LEU A 23 -9.98 5.65 2.41
CA LEU A 23 -8.84 6.55 2.25
C LEU A 23 -9.22 7.80 1.43
N LYS A 24 -9.90 7.62 0.30
CA LYS A 24 -10.35 8.75 -0.53
C LYS A 24 -11.34 9.66 0.20
N ASN A 25 -12.23 9.10 1.02
CA ASN A 25 -13.13 9.90 1.87
C ASN A 25 -12.38 10.76 2.90
N ASN A 26 -11.17 10.34 3.30
CA ASN A 26 -10.27 11.11 4.14
C ASN A 26 -9.31 12.01 3.34
N ASN A 27 -9.61 12.24 2.05
CA ASN A 27 -8.88 13.09 1.11
C ASN A 27 -7.46 12.62 0.75
N TYR A 28 -7.11 11.35 0.95
CA TYR A 28 -5.82 10.80 0.50
C TYR A 28 -5.80 10.53 -1.01
N ILE A 29 -4.62 10.62 -1.62
CA ILE A 29 -4.36 10.12 -2.97
C ILE A 29 -4.03 8.62 -2.84
N VAL A 30 -4.65 7.78 -3.65
CA VAL A 30 -4.50 6.31 -3.53
C VAL A 30 -4.09 5.70 -4.87
N SER A 31 -2.96 4.98 -4.89
CA SER A 31 -2.60 4.02 -5.93
C SER A 31 -2.83 2.60 -5.42
N LYS A 32 -3.11 1.68 -6.34
CA LYS A 32 -3.45 0.29 -6.00
C LYS A 32 -2.56 -0.69 -6.73
N ALA A 33 -2.25 -1.79 -6.07
CA ALA A 33 -1.58 -2.95 -6.63
C ALA A 33 -2.27 -4.22 -6.14
N ASN A 34 -2.47 -5.20 -7.01
CA ASN A 34 -3.09 -6.47 -6.65
C ASN A 34 -2.08 -7.53 -6.21
N ASN A 35 -0.79 -7.22 -6.30
CA ASN A 35 0.31 -8.12 -5.96
C ASN A 35 1.60 -7.33 -5.75
N ILE A 36 2.63 -8.02 -5.24
CA ILE A 36 3.94 -7.42 -5.00
C ILE A 36 4.55 -6.87 -6.28
N ASP A 37 4.47 -7.56 -7.42
CA ASP A 37 5.13 -7.14 -8.67
C ASP A 37 4.57 -5.83 -9.23
N GLU A 38 3.25 -5.63 -9.13
CA GLU A 38 2.61 -4.35 -9.42
C GLU A 38 3.07 -3.26 -8.46
N ALA A 39 3.14 -3.56 -7.16
CA ALA A 39 3.67 -2.64 -6.17
C ALA A 39 5.12 -2.24 -6.49
N LYS A 40 5.99 -3.20 -6.89
CA LYS A 40 7.39 -2.92 -7.31
C LYS A 40 7.47 -1.95 -8.48
N LYS A 41 6.53 -2.06 -9.44
CA LYS A 41 6.47 -1.16 -10.59
C LYS A 41 6.07 0.24 -10.15
N LEU A 42 5.07 0.34 -9.28
CA LEU A 42 4.55 1.64 -8.81
C LEU A 42 5.57 2.39 -7.97
N VAL A 43 6.30 1.74 -7.05
CA VAL A 43 7.32 2.40 -6.22
C VAL A 43 8.54 2.88 -7.01
N LYS A 44 8.71 2.44 -8.26
CA LYS A 44 9.73 2.98 -9.19
C LYS A 44 9.25 4.22 -9.95
N LEU A 45 7.93 4.42 -10.01
CA LEU A 45 7.30 5.50 -10.77
C LEU A 45 6.87 6.66 -9.86
N PHE A 46 6.52 6.35 -8.61
CA PHE A 46 5.97 7.29 -7.65
C PHE A 46 6.69 7.16 -6.31
N ILE A 47 6.68 8.26 -5.55
CA ILE A 47 7.14 8.26 -4.16
C ILE A 47 5.91 8.32 -3.26
N PHE A 48 5.76 7.32 -2.40
CA PHE A 48 4.62 7.20 -1.49
C PHE A 48 4.98 7.72 -0.09
N ASP A 49 3.96 8.28 0.57
CA ASP A 49 4.00 8.68 1.98
C ASP A 49 3.74 7.47 2.90
N LEU A 50 2.94 6.51 2.42
CA LEU A 50 2.59 5.28 3.12
C LEU A 50 2.34 4.14 2.13
N ILE A 51 2.74 2.93 2.50
CA ILE A 51 2.35 1.70 1.81
C ILE A 51 1.59 0.82 2.79
N ILE A 52 0.39 0.41 2.39
CA ILE A 52 -0.46 -0.56 3.07
C ILE A 52 -0.32 -1.88 2.31
N LEU A 53 0.14 -2.92 2.99
CA LEU A 53 0.36 -4.24 2.41
C LEU A 53 -0.47 -5.27 3.17
N ASP A 54 -1.24 -6.08 2.43
CA ASP A 54 -1.87 -7.27 2.98
C ASP A 54 -0.82 -8.33 3.37
N VAL A 55 -1.00 -8.92 4.54
CA VAL A 55 -0.12 -9.94 5.13
C VAL A 55 -0.38 -11.33 4.55
N MET A 56 -1.57 -11.58 3.99
CA MET A 56 -1.91 -12.86 3.37
C MET A 56 -1.28 -13.00 1.99
N LEU A 57 -0.92 -11.88 1.36
CA LEU A 57 -0.09 -11.90 0.16
C LEU A 57 1.24 -12.63 0.45
N PRO A 58 1.64 -13.60 -0.40
CA PRO A 58 2.92 -14.26 -0.23
C PRO A 58 4.05 -13.24 -0.35
N ILE A 59 4.68 -12.95 0.78
CA ILE A 59 5.89 -12.12 0.82
C ILE A 59 6.99 -12.95 0.16
N VAL A 60 7.39 -12.55 -1.03
CA VAL A 60 8.60 -13.09 -1.65
C VAL A 60 9.75 -12.79 -0.70
N GLN A 61 10.50 -13.81 -0.26
CA GLN A 61 11.57 -13.70 0.76
C GLN A 61 12.57 -12.55 0.51
N ASP A 62 12.66 -12.07 -0.74
CA ASP A 62 13.58 -11.03 -1.18
C ASP A 62 12.97 -9.61 -1.25
N TRP A 63 11.72 -9.41 -0.83
CA TRP A 63 11.11 -8.07 -0.83
C TRP A 63 11.28 -7.36 0.51
N ASN A 64 12.41 -6.66 0.65
CA ASN A 64 12.62 -5.68 1.73
C ASN A 64 12.27 -4.29 1.21
N PHE A 65 11.32 -3.60 1.83
CA PHE A 65 11.13 -2.16 1.62
C PHE A 65 12.40 -1.44 2.01
N THR A 66 13.12 -0.90 1.04
CA THR A 66 14.31 -0.09 1.32
C THR A 66 13.89 1.37 1.45
N ASN A 67 14.48 2.10 2.40
CA ASN A 67 14.18 3.50 2.71
C ASN A 67 14.25 4.47 1.50
N THR A 68 14.79 4.03 0.35
CA THR A 68 14.80 4.80 -0.90
C THR A 68 13.44 4.89 -1.63
N GLN A 69 12.45 4.05 -1.27
CA GLN A 69 11.14 4.00 -1.94
C GLN A 69 10.00 4.67 -1.14
N LEU A 70 10.30 5.19 0.04
CA LEU A 70 9.35 5.85 0.93
C LEU A 70 9.84 7.26 1.26
N LYS A 71 8.94 8.24 1.36
CA LYS A 71 9.30 9.59 1.85
C LYS A 71 9.75 9.57 3.32
N THR A 72 9.29 8.58 4.09
CA THR A 72 9.52 8.41 5.54
C THR A 72 9.48 6.93 5.88
N GLU A 73 10.10 6.49 6.98
CA GLU A 73 10.10 5.10 7.49
C GLU A 73 8.71 4.57 7.91
N SER A 74 7.63 5.14 7.40
CA SER A 74 6.25 4.77 7.70
C SER A 74 5.82 3.60 6.83
N THR A 75 6.30 2.40 7.16
CA THR A 75 5.64 1.16 6.76
C THR A 75 4.60 0.83 7.83
N LEU A 76 3.33 1.16 7.60
CA LEU A 76 2.26 0.68 8.46
C LEU A 76 1.89 -0.72 7.99
N LEU A 77 2.48 -1.73 8.61
CA LEU A 77 1.95 -3.09 8.60
C LEU A 77 0.57 -3.05 9.26
N LEU A 78 -0.48 -3.22 8.47
CA LEU A 78 -1.84 -3.35 8.98
C LEU A 78 -1.96 -4.72 9.64
N PHE A 79 -1.62 -4.77 10.93
CA PHE A 79 -2.10 -5.82 11.84
C PHE A 79 -3.57 -5.51 12.16
N PHE A 80 -4.40 -6.56 12.23
CA PHE A 80 -5.84 -6.62 12.61
C PHE A 80 -6.85 -6.33 11.47
N PHE A 81 -7.89 -7.13 11.15
CA PHE A 81 -8.73 -8.08 11.90
C PHE A 81 -9.25 -9.17 10.95
N LEU A 82 -9.00 -10.46 11.25
CA LEU A 82 -9.88 -11.58 10.86
C LEU A 82 -9.79 -12.73 11.90
N LEU A 83 -9.75 -12.33 13.17
CA LEU A 83 -10.24 -13.10 14.31
C LEU A 83 -11.18 -12.20 15.11
#